data_AF-A0A7Z2RL49-F1
#
_entry.id   AF-A0A7Z2RL49-F1
#
_cell.length_a   1.000
_cell.length_b   1.000
_cell.length_c   1.000
_cell.angle_alpha   90.00
_cell.angle_beta   90.00
_cell.angle_gamma   90.00
#
_symmetry.space_group_name_H-M   'P 1'
#
loop_
_entity.id
_entity.type
_entity.pdbx_description
1 polymer ?
#
loop_
_entity_poly.entity_id
_entity_poly.type
_entity_poly.pdbx_seq_one_letter_code
_entity_poly.pdbx_strand_id
1 'polypeptide(L)'
;MIFSTLQFFITTFLAAVCARAMSLSEGEIPVLALMIPALWLLPQGGLAGLVLLGAMMVFGATLSMQPIALSVGVLILFPLLMVVFSHRSSLGVLLTTGLIVITLQVGLMVTQQGGKLDGSAWVTVVQTLSVVVMWWAATHWKRSEKHSWWPLLLLLPLWIADLHYAVLVALSITGMLASMETLAKLKDSIRWSKLLCWTLPTVGFAALVVSPNTDVPNPVFVVWICLLGTAWMTDYILRSSDEQAEL
;
A
#
# COMPACT_ATOMS: atom_id res chain seq x y z
N MET A 1 10.81 -3.64 22.99
CA MET A 1 11.77 -4.42 22.15
C MET A 1 11.24 -5.78 21.69
N ILE A 2 11.20 -6.87 22.47
CA ILE A 2 10.74 -8.18 21.93
C ILE A 2 9.32 -8.12 21.36
N PHE A 3 8.39 -7.51 22.09
CA PHE A 3 6.99 -7.35 21.67
C PHE A 3 6.84 -6.53 20.37
N SER A 4 7.54 -5.40 20.26
CA SER A 4 7.53 -4.55 19.06
C SER A 4 8.12 -5.29 17.85
N THR A 5 9.21 -6.04 18.03
CA THR A 5 9.82 -6.79 16.94
C THR A 5 8.91 -7.92 16.47
N LEU A 6 8.29 -8.65 17.40
CA LEU A 6 7.31 -9.70 17.08
C LEU A 6 6.11 -9.14 16.32
N GLN A 7 5.59 -7.99 16.76
CA GLN A 7 4.47 -7.35 16.08
C GLN A 7 4.83 -6.85 14.68
N PHE A 8 6.05 -6.35 14.49
CA PHE A 8 6.56 -6.00 13.17
C PHE A 8 6.63 -7.21 12.23
N PHE A 9 7.13 -8.36 12.71
CA PHE A 9 7.16 -9.60 11.94
C PHE A 9 5.76 -10.11 11.60
N ILE A 10 4.82 -10.08 12.55
CA ILE A 10 3.43 -10.45 12.31
C ILE A 10 2.82 -9.54 11.23
N THR A 11 3.02 -8.24 11.34
CA THR A 11 2.50 -7.25 10.37
C THR A 11 3.07 -7.51 8.97
N THR A 12 4.37 -7.83 8.90
CA THR A 12 5.06 -8.16 7.65
C THR A 12 4.56 -9.47 7.05
N PHE A 13 4.33 -10.48 7.88
CA PHE A 13 3.75 -11.76 7.48
C PHE A 13 2.32 -11.58 6.96
N LEU A 14 1.49 -10.79 7.64
CA LEU A 14 0.14 -10.45 7.19
C LEU A 14 0.15 -9.74 5.83
N ALA A 15 1.17 -8.91 5.54
CA ALA A 15 1.32 -8.27 4.23
C ALA A 15 1.55 -9.30 3.11
N ALA A 16 2.44 -10.27 3.35
CA ALA A 16 2.69 -11.36 2.42
C ALA A 16 1.44 -12.22 2.20
N VAL A 17 0.76 -12.59 3.30
CA VAL A 17 -0.48 -13.37 3.27
C VAL A 17 -1.59 -12.62 2.52
N CYS A 18 -1.74 -11.32 2.76
CA CYS A 18 -2.70 -10.47 2.06
C CYS A 18 -2.45 -10.46 0.55
N ALA A 19 -1.20 -10.19 0.12
CA ALA A 19 -0.86 -10.16 -1.31
C ALA A 19 -1.09 -11.52 -1.96
N ARG A 20 -0.71 -12.61 -1.30
CA ARG A 20 -0.96 -13.98 -1.79
C ARG A 20 -2.45 -14.29 -1.91
N ALA A 21 -3.25 -13.91 -0.93
CA ALA A 21 -4.70 -14.10 -1.00
C ALA A 21 -5.34 -13.27 -2.12
N MET A 22 -4.84 -12.05 -2.36
CA MET A 22 -5.29 -11.25 -3.51
C MET A 22 -4.98 -11.92 -4.84
N SER A 23 -3.79 -12.53 -4.96
CA SER A 23 -3.39 -13.24 -6.17
C SER A 23 -4.19 -14.53 -6.38
N LEU A 24 -4.44 -15.31 -5.33
CA LEU A 24 -5.22 -16.56 -5.41
C LEU A 24 -6.72 -16.32 -5.64
N SER A 25 -7.22 -15.13 -5.32
CA SER A 25 -8.59 -14.73 -5.59
C SER A 25 -8.82 -14.30 -7.04
N GLU A 26 -7.78 -14.29 -7.90
CA GLU A 26 -7.84 -13.84 -9.31
C GLU A 26 -8.48 -12.45 -9.52
N GLY A 27 -8.47 -11.60 -8.49
CA GLY A 27 -9.14 -10.29 -8.54
C GLY A 27 -10.64 -10.29 -8.28
N GLU A 28 -11.26 -11.44 -7.99
CA GLU A 28 -12.64 -11.58 -7.53
C GLU A 28 -12.82 -11.19 -6.05
N ILE A 29 -12.13 -10.13 -5.63
CA ILE A 29 -12.27 -9.61 -4.27
C ILE A 29 -13.39 -8.58 -4.30
N PRO A 30 -14.52 -8.82 -3.62
CA PRO A 30 -15.56 -7.82 -3.53
C PRO A 30 -15.01 -6.57 -2.85
N VAL A 31 -15.41 -5.40 -3.34
CA VAL A 31 -15.04 -4.09 -2.78
C VAL A 31 -15.29 -4.04 -1.26
N LEU A 32 -16.32 -4.75 -0.80
CA LEU A 32 -16.66 -4.91 0.61
C LEU A 32 -15.48 -5.37 1.49
N ALA A 33 -14.62 -6.27 0.99
CA ALA A 33 -13.47 -6.77 1.74
C ALA A 33 -12.44 -5.67 2.05
N LEU A 34 -12.28 -4.70 1.16
CA LEU A 34 -11.43 -3.53 1.36
C LEU A 34 -12.13 -2.42 2.15
N MET A 35 -13.47 -2.39 2.15
CA MET A 35 -14.23 -1.47 2.99
C MET A 35 -14.16 -1.83 4.47
N ILE A 36 -14.09 -3.11 4.85
CA ILE A 36 -14.08 -3.53 6.26
C ILE A 36 -12.96 -2.86 7.06
N PRO A 37 -11.69 -2.90 6.63
CA PRO A 37 -10.60 -2.20 7.34
C PRO A 37 -10.80 -0.68 7.38
N ALA A 38 -11.31 -0.08 6.30
CA ALA A 38 -11.58 1.35 6.26
C ALA A 38 -12.72 1.76 7.21
N LEU A 39 -13.79 0.97 7.28
CA LEU A 39 -14.92 1.17 8.19
C LEU A 39 -14.54 0.94 9.65
N TRP A 40 -13.61 0.02 9.91
CA TRP A 40 -13.05 -0.21 11.25
C TRP A 40 -12.29 1.03 11.76
N LEU A 41 -11.58 1.71 10.85
CA LEU A 41 -10.86 2.97 11.10
C LEU A 41 -11.77 4.21 11.09
N LEU A 42 -12.87 4.21 10.33
CA LEU A 42 -13.75 5.37 10.08
C LEU A 42 -14.19 6.18 11.31
N PRO A 43 -14.49 5.59 12.49
CA PRO A 43 -14.87 6.33 13.69
C PRO A 43 -13.79 7.32 14.18
N GLN A 44 -12.55 7.19 13.72
CA GLN A 44 -11.41 7.98 14.16
C GLN A 44 -11.01 9.09 13.15
N GLY A 45 -11.41 8.95 11.88
CA GLY A 45 -10.76 9.66 10.76
C GLY A 45 -11.36 10.99 10.34
N GLY A 46 -12.57 11.34 10.78
CA GLY A 46 -13.27 12.53 10.27
C GLY A 46 -13.30 12.56 8.72
N LEU A 47 -12.97 13.71 8.12
CA LEU A 47 -12.86 13.84 6.65
C LEU A 47 -11.80 12.89 6.07
N ALA A 48 -10.65 12.72 6.73
CA ALA A 48 -9.58 11.83 6.23
C ALA A 48 -10.02 10.36 6.21
N GLY A 49 -10.88 9.93 7.15
CA GLY A 49 -11.48 8.59 7.13
C GLY A 49 -12.47 8.37 6.01
N LEU A 50 -13.28 9.38 5.68
CA LEU A 50 -14.17 9.31 4.52
C LEU A 50 -13.38 9.28 3.21
N VAL A 51 -12.31 10.08 3.12
CA VAL A 51 -11.41 10.10 1.96
C VAL A 51 -10.68 8.76 1.81
N LEU A 52 -10.19 8.17 2.90
CA LEU A 52 -9.57 6.84 2.89
C LEU A 52 -10.56 5.76 2.43
N LEU A 53 -11.78 5.76 2.97
CA LEU A 53 -12.83 4.83 2.56
C LEU A 53 -13.13 4.97 1.06
N GLY A 54 -13.30 6.20 0.57
CA GLY A 54 -13.52 6.47 -0.86
C GLY A 54 -12.38 5.95 -1.73
N ALA A 55 -11.12 6.21 -1.35
CA ALA A 55 -9.95 5.76 -2.10
C ALA A 55 -9.80 4.23 -2.09
N MET A 56 -10.05 3.57 -0.95
CA MET A 56 -10.04 2.11 -0.86
C MET A 56 -11.18 1.46 -1.65
N MET A 57 -12.36 2.10 -1.71
CA MET A 57 -13.47 1.65 -2.55
C MET A 57 -13.12 1.75 -4.03
N VAL A 58 -12.56 2.88 -4.48
CA VAL A 58 -12.15 3.06 -5.87
C VAL A 58 -11.04 2.07 -6.23
N PHE A 59 -10.02 1.93 -5.37
CA PHE A 59 -8.95 0.96 -5.57
C PHE A 59 -9.51 -0.47 -5.65
N GLY A 60 -10.39 -0.85 -4.73
CA GLY A 60 -11.03 -2.16 -4.71
C GLY A 60 -11.89 -2.45 -5.93
N ALA A 61 -12.67 -1.47 -6.40
CA ALA A 61 -13.49 -1.62 -7.60
C ALA A 61 -12.66 -1.82 -8.88
N THR A 62 -11.40 -1.39 -8.86
CA THR A 62 -10.48 -1.55 -9.99
C THR A 62 -9.64 -2.83 -9.95
N LEU A 63 -9.66 -3.61 -8.86
CA LEU A 63 -8.82 -4.80 -8.72
C LEU A 63 -9.10 -5.87 -9.77
N SER A 64 -10.37 -6.11 -10.10
CA SER A 64 -10.75 -7.08 -11.14
C SER A 64 -10.45 -6.61 -12.57
N MET A 65 -10.10 -5.34 -12.75
CA MET A 65 -9.80 -4.73 -14.06
C MET A 65 -8.30 -4.67 -14.36
N GLN A 66 -7.46 -5.21 -13.47
CA GLN A 66 -6.01 -5.20 -13.61
C GLN A 66 -5.33 -6.46 -13.09
N PRO A 67 -4.12 -6.77 -13.59
CA PRO A 67 -3.27 -7.77 -12.98
C PRO A 67 -2.97 -7.42 -11.52
N ILE A 68 -3.18 -8.38 -10.62
CA ILE A 68 -2.92 -8.19 -9.18
C ILE A 68 -1.49 -7.75 -8.92
N ALA A 69 -0.52 -8.27 -9.68
CA ALA A 69 0.88 -7.82 -9.60
C ALA A 69 1.01 -6.31 -9.86
N LEU A 70 0.25 -5.75 -10.80
CA LEU A 70 0.28 -4.31 -11.08
C LEU A 70 -0.34 -3.53 -9.93
N SER A 71 -1.53 -3.93 -9.46
CA SER A 71 -2.22 -3.24 -8.37
C SER A 71 -1.44 -3.26 -7.05
N VAL A 72 -0.87 -4.40 -6.67
CA VAL A 72 0.02 -4.51 -5.51
C VAL A 72 1.32 -3.74 -5.74
N GLY A 73 1.86 -3.76 -6.97
CA GLY A 73 3.06 -3.04 -7.34
C GLY A 73 2.94 -1.52 -7.19
N VAL A 74 1.79 -0.94 -7.53
CA VAL A 74 1.54 0.52 -7.40
C VAL A 74 1.60 0.97 -5.93
N LEU A 75 1.40 0.09 -4.96
CA LEU A 75 1.53 0.43 -3.53
C LEU A 75 2.96 0.87 -3.15
N ILE A 76 3.98 0.59 -3.97
CA ILE A 76 5.35 1.10 -3.75
C ILE A 76 5.43 2.63 -3.79
N LEU A 77 4.39 3.30 -4.32
CA LEU A 77 4.29 4.76 -4.23
C LEU A 77 4.14 5.26 -2.80
N PHE A 78 3.65 4.45 -1.85
CA PHE A 78 3.56 4.86 -0.43
C PHE A 78 4.91 5.32 0.15
N PRO A 79 5.96 4.48 0.18
CA PRO A 79 7.26 4.90 0.69
C PRO A 79 7.87 6.04 -0.15
N LEU A 80 7.65 6.04 -1.48
CA LEU A 80 8.15 7.11 -2.34
C LEU A 80 7.56 8.48 -1.97
N LEU A 81 6.23 8.56 -1.82
CA LEU A 81 5.54 9.77 -1.39
C LEU A 81 5.98 10.20 0.01
N MET A 82 6.21 9.24 0.91
CA MET A 82 6.70 9.51 2.26
C MET A 82 8.09 10.18 2.27
N VAL A 83 8.96 9.81 1.32
CA VAL A 83 10.29 10.40 1.17
C VAL A 83 10.20 11.78 0.52
N VAL A 84 9.47 11.88 -0.59
CA VAL A 84 9.41 13.08 -1.42
C VAL A 84 8.67 14.23 -0.75
N PHE A 85 7.70 13.95 0.12
CA PHE A 85 7.01 14.97 0.93
C PHE A 85 7.57 15.09 2.35
N SER A 86 8.74 14.55 2.62
CA SER A 86 9.41 14.75 3.91
C SER A 86 9.90 16.19 4.06
N HIS A 87 10.07 16.65 5.31
CA HIS A 87 10.58 17.99 5.63
C HIS A 87 11.94 18.31 4.98
N ARG A 88 12.75 17.27 4.69
CA ARG A 88 14.08 17.40 4.08
C ARG A 88 14.03 17.60 2.56
N SER A 89 12.87 17.38 1.96
CA SER A 89 12.73 17.39 0.51
C SER A 89 12.79 18.80 -0.05
N SER A 90 13.27 18.91 -1.28
CA SER A 90 13.31 20.16 -2.04
C SER A 90 12.42 20.06 -3.27
N LEU A 91 12.06 21.22 -3.85
CA LEU A 91 11.25 21.26 -5.07
C LEU A 91 11.93 20.54 -6.24
N GLY A 92 13.27 20.55 -6.31
CA GLY A 92 14.03 19.79 -7.31
C GLY A 92 13.84 18.27 -7.16
N VAL A 93 13.89 17.75 -5.93
CA VAL A 93 13.63 16.33 -5.64
C VAL A 93 12.20 15.96 -5.99
N LEU A 94 11.22 16.79 -5.62
CA LEU A 94 9.82 16.57 -5.97
C LEU A 94 9.61 16.49 -7.49
N LEU A 95 10.16 17.42 -8.26
CA LEU A 95 10.00 17.44 -9.72
C LEU A 95 10.71 16.27 -10.40
N THR A 96 11.95 15.98 -10.00
CA THR A 96 12.74 14.88 -10.59
C THR A 96 12.12 13.52 -10.29
N THR A 97 11.78 13.23 -9.04
CA THR A 97 11.10 11.98 -8.67
C THR A 97 9.72 11.90 -9.30
N GLY A 98 8.97 13.00 -9.35
CA GLY A 98 7.68 13.07 -10.03
C GLY A 98 7.78 12.72 -11.51
N LEU A 99 8.78 13.24 -12.22
CA LEU A 99 9.03 12.94 -13.63
C LEU A 99 9.38 11.46 -13.85
N ILE A 100 10.18 10.86 -12.96
CA ILE A 100 10.49 9.42 -12.99
C ILE A 100 9.21 8.59 -12.85
N VAL A 101 8.37 8.90 -11.86
CA VAL A 101 7.10 8.20 -11.63
C VAL A 101 6.20 8.32 -12.85
N ILE A 102 6.00 9.54 -13.37
CA ILE A 102 5.14 9.77 -14.54
C ILE A 102 5.66 8.97 -15.74
N THR A 103 6.97 9.00 -16.00
CA THR A 103 7.58 8.28 -17.12
C THR A 103 7.37 6.77 -17.00
N LEU A 104 7.58 6.20 -15.81
CA LEU A 104 7.39 4.76 -15.56
C LEU A 104 5.92 4.36 -15.68
N GLN A 105 5.00 5.17 -15.16
CA GLN A 105 3.55 4.92 -15.26
C GLN A 105 3.06 5.01 -16.71
N VAL A 106 3.53 6.01 -17.47
CA VAL A 106 3.26 6.11 -18.91
C VAL A 106 3.82 4.90 -19.66
N GLY A 107 5.02 4.41 -19.29
CA GLY A 107 5.60 3.19 -19.84
C GLY A 107 4.70 1.96 -19.65
N LEU A 108 4.11 1.79 -18.45
CA LEU A 108 3.10 0.74 -18.20
C LEU A 108 1.87 0.94 -19.08
N MET A 109 1.32 2.16 -19.14
CA MET A 109 0.12 2.48 -19.91
C MET A 109 0.30 2.22 -21.41
N VAL A 110 1.45 2.61 -21.98
CA VAL A 110 1.77 2.34 -23.39
C VAL A 110 1.90 0.83 -23.64
N THR A 111 2.48 0.09 -22.69
CA THR A 111 2.58 -1.37 -22.80
C THR A 111 1.20 -2.05 -22.74
N GLN A 112 0.28 -1.53 -21.91
CA GLN A 112 -1.11 -1.97 -21.84
C GLN A 112 -1.87 -1.67 -23.15
N GLN A 113 -1.75 -0.45 -23.66
CA GLN A 113 -2.37 -0.06 -24.95
C GLN A 113 -1.83 -0.89 -26.12
N GLY A 114 -0.55 -1.28 -26.07
CA GLY A 114 0.07 -2.16 -27.06
C GLY A 114 -0.31 -3.63 -26.92
N GLY A 115 -1.18 -4.01 -25.97
CA GLY A 115 -1.62 -5.39 -25.75
C GLY A 115 -0.52 -6.32 -25.21
N LYS A 116 0.57 -5.76 -24.68
CA LYS A 116 1.72 -6.52 -24.13
C LYS A 116 1.64 -6.70 -22.62
N LEU A 117 0.66 -6.08 -21.98
CA LEU A 117 0.41 -6.12 -20.55
C LEU A 117 -1.10 -6.04 -20.33
N ASP A 118 -1.64 -6.94 -19.52
CA ASP A 118 -3.07 -6.98 -19.23
C ASP A 118 -3.54 -5.78 -18.40
N GLY A 119 -4.86 -5.56 -18.45
CA GLY A 119 -5.53 -4.45 -17.79
C GLY A 119 -5.61 -3.19 -18.64
N SER A 120 -6.14 -2.12 -18.06
CA SER A 120 -6.40 -0.87 -18.76
C SER A 120 -5.50 0.28 -18.27
N ALA A 121 -4.98 1.05 -19.22
CA ALA A 121 -4.20 2.25 -18.96
C ALA A 121 -4.93 3.27 -18.10
N TRP A 122 -6.25 3.47 -18.33
CA TRP A 122 -7.05 4.37 -17.52
C TRP A 122 -7.19 3.86 -16.08
N VAL A 123 -7.29 2.54 -15.90
CA VAL A 123 -7.34 1.94 -14.57
C VAL A 123 -6.01 2.13 -13.83
N THR A 124 -4.87 2.11 -14.52
CA THR A 124 -3.55 2.43 -13.93
C THR A 124 -3.52 3.85 -13.37
N VAL A 125 -4.10 4.82 -14.09
CA VAL A 125 -4.24 6.21 -13.62
C VAL A 125 -5.09 6.25 -12.36
N VAL A 126 -6.26 5.61 -12.38
CA VAL A 126 -7.21 5.59 -11.24
C VAL A 126 -6.58 4.94 -10.01
N GLN A 127 -5.87 3.82 -10.15
CA GLN A 127 -5.17 3.16 -9.04
C GLN A 127 -4.02 4.01 -8.50
N THR A 128 -3.24 4.63 -9.38
CA THR A 128 -2.15 5.54 -8.99
C THR A 128 -2.69 6.70 -8.15
N LEU A 129 -3.75 7.35 -8.62
CA LEU A 129 -4.42 8.44 -7.89
C LEU A 129 -5.00 7.95 -6.56
N SER A 130 -5.63 6.77 -6.56
CA SER A 130 -6.17 6.16 -5.33
C SER A 130 -5.06 5.94 -4.30
N VAL A 131 -3.88 5.46 -4.69
CA VAL A 131 -2.74 5.28 -3.79
C VAL A 131 -2.22 6.62 -3.25
N VAL A 132 -2.15 7.66 -4.08
CA VAL A 132 -1.79 9.02 -3.62
C VAL A 132 -2.79 9.54 -2.59
N VAL A 133 -4.09 9.35 -2.82
CA VAL A 133 -5.15 9.78 -1.90
C VAL A 133 -5.14 8.95 -0.62
N MET A 134 -4.91 7.63 -0.69
CA MET A 134 -4.76 6.76 0.48
C MET A 134 -3.56 7.19 1.32
N TRP A 135 -2.43 7.52 0.70
CA TRP A 135 -1.26 8.05 1.39
C TRP A 135 -1.56 9.40 2.06
N TRP A 136 -2.24 10.31 1.37
CA TRP A 136 -2.64 11.60 1.95
C TRP A 136 -3.55 11.42 3.16
N ALA A 137 -4.53 10.52 3.08
CA ALA A 137 -5.42 10.23 4.19
C ALA A 137 -4.69 9.59 5.39
N ALA A 138 -3.75 8.68 5.12
CA ALA A 138 -2.93 8.04 6.15
C ALA A 138 -2.00 9.04 6.88
N THR A 139 -1.49 10.05 6.19
CA THR A 139 -0.62 11.08 6.78
C THR A 139 -1.37 12.14 7.57
N HIS A 140 -2.61 12.45 7.19
CA HIS A 140 -3.47 13.43 7.88
C HIS A 140 -4.37 12.80 8.95
N TRP A 141 -4.19 11.51 9.23
CA TRP A 141 -4.95 10.78 10.22
C TRP A 141 -4.68 11.27 11.65
N LYS A 142 -5.75 11.55 12.41
CA LYS A 142 -5.65 11.84 13.85
C LYS A 142 -5.76 10.53 14.64
N ARG A 143 -4.74 10.20 15.44
CA ARG A 143 -4.73 9.02 16.30
C ARG A 143 -5.84 9.12 17.36
N SER A 144 -6.69 8.10 17.47
CA SER A 144 -7.78 8.04 18.45
C SER A 144 -8.00 6.60 18.92
N GLU A 145 -8.33 6.41 20.20
CA GLU A 145 -8.50 5.10 20.86
C GLU A 145 -9.85 4.41 20.58
N LYS A 146 -10.71 4.99 19.72
CA LYS A 146 -12.08 4.48 19.50
C LYS A 146 -12.15 3.61 18.24
N HIS A 147 -12.45 2.33 18.38
CA HIS A 147 -12.68 1.41 17.27
C HIS A 147 -14.15 1.02 17.16
N SER A 148 -14.66 0.94 15.94
CA SER A 148 -15.95 0.28 15.69
C SER A 148 -15.67 -1.17 15.34
N TRP A 149 -16.11 -2.08 16.20
CA TRP A 149 -15.96 -3.52 15.98
C TRP A 149 -17.07 -4.10 15.09
N TRP A 150 -18.15 -3.34 14.86
CA TRP A 150 -19.28 -3.78 14.05
C TRP A 150 -18.93 -4.13 12.59
N PRO A 151 -18.01 -3.44 11.88
CA PRO A 151 -17.62 -3.82 10.51
C PRO A 151 -17.04 -5.23 10.39
N LEU A 152 -16.46 -5.79 11.46
CA LEU A 152 -15.98 -7.18 11.44
C LEU A 152 -17.13 -8.19 11.31
N LEU A 153 -18.35 -7.81 11.69
CA LEU A 153 -19.53 -8.65 11.49
C LEU A 153 -19.84 -8.86 10.00
N LEU A 154 -19.40 -7.95 9.12
CA LEU A 154 -19.50 -8.09 7.67
C LEU A 154 -18.60 -9.21 7.11
N LEU A 155 -17.68 -9.78 7.91
CA LEU A 155 -16.94 -10.97 7.52
C LEU A 155 -17.83 -12.22 7.48
N LEU A 156 -18.90 -12.28 8.28
CA LEU A 156 -19.83 -13.42 8.30
C LEU A 156 -20.53 -13.64 6.95
N PRO A 157 -21.18 -12.64 6.32
CA PRO A 157 -21.78 -12.84 5.00
C PRO A 157 -20.75 -13.17 3.92
N LEU A 158 -19.55 -12.60 3.98
CA LEU A 158 -18.44 -12.97 3.06
C LEU A 158 -18.06 -14.45 3.21
N TRP A 159 -17.98 -14.94 4.45
CA TRP A 159 -17.68 -16.34 4.73
C TRP A 159 -18.80 -17.28 4.27
N ILE A 160 -20.06 -16.93 4.56
CA ILE A 160 -21.23 -17.70 4.14
C ILE A 160 -21.34 -17.75 2.60
N ALA A 161 -20.90 -16.70 1.91
CA ALA A 161 -20.84 -16.63 0.46
C ALA A 161 -19.62 -17.36 -0.16
N ASP A 162 -18.88 -18.16 0.62
CA ASP A 162 -17.70 -18.92 0.18
C ASP A 162 -16.51 -18.04 -0.28
N LEU A 163 -16.53 -16.73 0.03
CA LEU A 163 -15.48 -15.77 -0.34
C LEU A 163 -14.33 -15.76 0.67
N HIS A 164 -13.73 -16.92 0.89
CA HIS A 164 -12.70 -17.16 1.90
C HIS A 164 -11.46 -16.26 1.73
N TYR A 165 -10.99 -16.04 0.50
CA TYR A 165 -9.85 -15.15 0.23
C TYR A 165 -10.16 -13.69 0.56
N ALA A 166 -11.40 -13.25 0.30
CA ALA A 166 -11.85 -11.90 0.63
C ALA A 166 -11.89 -11.66 2.14
N VAL A 167 -12.36 -12.64 2.91
CA VAL A 167 -12.30 -12.61 4.39
C VAL A 167 -10.86 -12.51 4.87
N LEU A 168 -9.97 -13.31 4.30
CA LEU A 168 -8.56 -13.35 4.69
C LEU A 168 -7.83 -12.03 4.34
N VAL A 169 -8.14 -11.40 3.21
CA VAL A 169 -7.65 -10.06 2.85
C VAL A 169 -8.14 -9.01 3.85
N ALA A 170 -9.45 -8.99 4.14
CA ALA A 170 -10.04 -8.03 5.09
C ALA A 170 -9.43 -8.17 6.49
N LEU A 171 -9.26 -9.41 6.99
CA LEU A 171 -8.60 -9.68 8.27
C LEU A 171 -7.12 -9.31 8.25
N SER A 172 -6.41 -9.58 7.16
CA SER A 172 -4.98 -9.24 7.05
C SER A 172 -4.76 -7.75 7.11
N ILE A 173 -5.55 -6.97 6.35
CA ILE A 173 -5.46 -5.50 6.35
C ILE A 173 -5.86 -4.93 7.71
N THR A 174 -6.95 -5.41 8.31
CA THR A 174 -7.38 -4.96 9.64
C THR A 174 -6.33 -5.30 10.70
N GLY A 175 -5.74 -6.50 10.66
CA GLY A 175 -4.67 -6.93 11.55
C GLY A 175 -3.37 -6.13 11.38
N MET A 176 -3.00 -5.78 10.14
CA MET A 176 -1.89 -4.88 9.86
C MET A 176 -2.13 -3.50 10.47
N LEU A 177 -3.31 -2.92 10.26
CA LEU A 177 -3.67 -1.60 10.81
C LEU A 177 -3.69 -1.59 12.34
N ALA A 178 -4.31 -2.60 12.96
CA ALA A 178 -4.30 -2.75 14.41
C ALA A 178 -2.88 -2.88 14.97
N SER A 179 -2.03 -3.65 14.28
CA SER A 179 -0.62 -3.83 14.68
C SER A 179 0.22 -2.57 14.49
N MET A 180 -0.03 -1.80 13.43
CA MET A 180 0.59 -0.50 13.19
C MET A 180 0.23 0.50 14.28
N GLU A 181 -1.02 0.51 14.73
CA GLU A 181 -1.46 1.43 15.78
C GLU A 181 -0.80 1.12 17.12
N THR A 182 -0.76 -0.14 17.52
CA THR A 182 -0.07 -0.54 18.76
C THR A 182 1.42 -0.27 18.69
N LEU A 183 2.08 -0.53 17.54
CA LEU A 183 3.48 -0.17 17.32
C LEU A 183 3.72 1.33 17.39
N ALA A 184 2.77 2.14 16.91
CA ALA A 184 2.87 3.60 16.97
C ALA A 184 2.64 4.17 18.38
N LYS A 185 1.95 3.45 19.27
CA LYS A 185 1.77 3.81 20.69
C LYS A 185 3.00 3.51 21.53
N LEU A 186 3.85 2.56 21.11
CA LEU A 186 5.08 2.24 21.82
C LEU A 186 6.08 3.39 21.69
N LYS A 187 6.47 3.98 22.82
CA LYS A 187 7.47 5.06 22.95
C LYS A 187 8.92 4.60 22.72
N ASP A 188 9.10 3.55 21.91
CA ASP A 188 10.43 3.03 21.61
C ASP A 188 11.20 4.01 20.70
N SER A 189 12.52 4.03 20.80
CA SER A 189 13.41 4.89 19.98
C SER A 189 13.31 4.62 18.47
N ILE A 190 12.74 3.47 18.08
CA ILE A 190 12.61 3.02 16.70
C ILE A 190 11.35 3.60 16.08
N ARG A 191 11.51 4.26 14.91
CA ARG A 191 10.40 4.79 14.10
C ARG A 191 9.69 3.66 13.32
N TRP A 192 8.99 2.78 14.04
CA TRP A 192 8.29 1.62 13.47
C TRP A 192 7.31 1.97 12.35
N SER A 193 6.61 3.10 12.45
CA SER A 193 5.70 3.57 11.39
C SER A 193 6.42 3.86 10.07
N LYS A 194 7.62 4.46 10.14
CA LYS A 194 8.46 4.68 8.94
C LYS A 194 8.91 3.35 8.36
N LEU A 195 9.34 2.40 9.18
CA LEU A 195 9.76 1.08 8.71
C LEU A 195 8.61 0.32 8.04
N LEU A 196 7.43 0.28 8.64
CA LEU A 196 6.25 -0.41 8.09
C LEU A 196 5.78 0.19 6.77
N CYS A 197 5.87 1.52 6.60
CA CYS A 197 5.55 2.17 5.33
C CYS A 197 6.43 1.67 4.17
N TRP A 198 7.68 1.29 4.45
CA TRP A 198 8.58 0.69 3.48
C TRP A 198 8.35 -0.80 3.33
N THR A 199 8.21 -1.53 4.44
CA THR A 199 8.21 -3.00 4.42
C THR A 199 6.89 -3.57 3.92
N LEU A 200 5.76 -2.94 4.20
CA LEU A 200 4.46 -3.47 3.81
C LEU A 200 4.30 -3.58 2.27
N PRO A 201 4.51 -2.50 1.49
CA PRO A 201 4.38 -2.60 0.04
C PRO A 201 5.48 -3.45 -0.60
N THR A 202 6.69 -3.45 0.00
CA THR A 202 7.82 -4.18 -0.57
C THR A 202 7.68 -5.68 -0.37
N VAL A 203 7.34 -6.13 0.83
CA VAL A 203 7.12 -7.54 1.16
C VAL A 203 5.86 -8.06 0.49
N GLY A 204 4.79 -7.26 0.42
CA GLY A 204 3.58 -7.62 -0.31
C GLY A 204 3.87 -7.97 -1.77
N PHE A 205 4.61 -7.12 -2.49
CA PHE A 205 4.98 -7.41 -3.87
C PHE A 205 6.02 -8.54 -3.98
N ALA A 206 7.04 -8.58 -3.13
CA ALA A 206 8.05 -9.64 -3.15
C ALA A 206 7.43 -11.04 -2.92
N ALA A 207 6.38 -11.13 -2.10
CA ALA A 207 5.64 -12.37 -1.88
C ALA A 207 4.95 -12.87 -3.16
N LEU A 208 4.56 -11.97 -4.07
CA LEU A 208 4.05 -12.35 -5.39
C LEU A 208 5.18 -12.86 -6.29
N VAL A 209 6.31 -12.15 -6.34
CA VAL A 209 7.47 -12.51 -7.19
C VAL A 209 8.05 -13.89 -6.85
N VAL A 210 8.12 -14.23 -5.56
CA VAL A 210 8.67 -15.53 -5.12
C VAL A 210 7.63 -16.66 -5.25
N SER A 211 6.37 -16.33 -5.51
CA SER A 211 5.34 -17.37 -5.62
C SER A 211 5.39 -18.09 -6.96
N PRO A 212 5.42 -19.44 -6.96
CA PRO A 212 5.40 -20.21 -8.20
C PRO A 212 4.07 -20.13 -8.96
N ASN A 213 2.99 -19.67 -8.33
CA ASN A 213 1.65 -19.64 -8.92
C ASN A 213 1.27 -18.23 -9.41
N THR A 214 2.21 -17.28 -9.40
CA THR A 214 1.94 -15.89 -9.79
C THR A 214 2.89 -15.47 -10.89
N ASP A 215 2.36 -15.29 -12.10
CA ASP A 215 3.14 -14.73 -13.19
C ASP A 215 3.19 -13.20 -13.05
N VAL A 216 4.33 -12.69 -12.59
CA VAL A 216 4.57 -11.25 -12.50
C VAL A 216 5.09 -10.76 -13.86
N PRO A 217 4.37 -9.88 -14.58
CA PRO A 217 4.84 -9.38 -15.86
C PRO A 217 6.15 -8.61 -15.73
N ASN A 218 7.12 -8.89 -16.61
CA ASN A 218 8.43 -8.23 -16.61
C ASN A 218 8.35 -6.69 -16.54
N PRO A 219 7.47 -6.00 -17.31
CA PRO A 219 7.35 -4.55 -17.22
C PRO A 219 6.97 -4.06 -15.82
N VAL A 220 6.09 -4.80 -15.12
CA VAL A 220 5.64 -4.47 -13.77
C VAL A 220 6.78 -4.63 -12.77
N PHE A 221 7.53 -5.74 -12.86
CA PHE A 221 8.69 -5.99 -12.00
C PHE A 221 9.77 -4.91 -12.17
N VAL A 222 10.10 -4.54 -13.40
CA VAL A 222 11.09 -3.51 -13.72
C VAL A 222 10.65 -2.15 -13.18
N VAL A 223 9.39 -1.75 -13.40
CA VAL A 223 8.88 -0.49 -12.87
C VAL A 223 8.90 -0.47 -11.34
N TRP A 224 8.49 -1.56 -10.71
CA TRP A 224 8.49 -1.67 -9.26
C TRP A 224 9.89 -1.54 -8.65
N ILE A 225 10.90 -2.24 -9.20
CA ILE A 225 12.27 -2.16 -8.68
C ILE A 225 12.89 -0.78 -8.95
N CYS A 226 12.57 -0.15 -10.08
CA CYS A 226 12.99 1.22 -10.38
C CYS A 226 12.37 2.22 -9.38
N LEU A 227 11.08 2.10 -9.05
CA LEU A 227 10.42 2.96 -8.07
C LEU A 227 10.98 2.76 -6.66
N LEU A 228 11.23 1.51 -6.26
CA LEU A 228 11.87 1.19 -4.98
C LEU A 228 13.29 1.78 -4.91
N GLY A 229 14.10 1.58 -5.96
CA GLY A 229 15.45 2.14 -6.06
C GLY A 229 15.45 3.67 -6.03
N THR A 230 14.48 4.30 -6.70
CA THR A 230 14.29 5.76 -6.67
C THR A 230 13.98 6.23 -5.25
N ALA A 231 13.02 5.59 -4.57
CA ALA A 231 12.69 5.94 -3.19
C ALA A 231 13.92 5.83 -2.27
N TRP A 232 14.68 4.74 -2.42
CA TRP A 232 15.84 4.46 -1.58
C TRP A 232 16.99 5.44 -1.81
N MET A 233 17.32 5.71 -3.07
CA MET A 233 18.34 6.70 -3.43
C MET A 233 17.94 8.10 -2.99
N THR A 234 16.67 8.49 -3.16
CA THR A 234 16.20 9.79 -2.69
C THR A 234 16.27 9.91 -1.16
N ASP A 235 15.85 8.89 -0.39
CA ASP A 235 15.96 8.94 1.09
C ASP A 235 17.43 8.99 1.54
N TYR A 236 18.34 8.30 0.84
CA TYR A 236 19.77 8.35 1.11
C TYR A 236 20.36 9.75 0.83
N ILE A 237 20.12 10.31 -0.35
CA ILE A 237 20.62 11.64 -0.74
C ILE A 237 20.12 12.70 0.24
N LEU A 238 18.81 12.69 0.55
CA LEU A 238 18.21 13.64 1.48
C LEU A 238 18.80 13.53 2.90
N ARG A 239 19.22 12.34 3.34
CA ARG A 239 19.91 12.16 4.63
C ARG A 239 21.33 12.70 4.59
N SER A 240 22.08 12.37 3.54
CA SER A 240 23.48 12.82 3.41
C SER A 240 23.59 14.34 3.28
N SER A 241 22.64 14.99 2.60
CA SER A 241 22.62 16.45 2.48
C SER A 241 22.29 17.15 3.79
N ASP A 242 21.43 16.56 4.62
CA ASP A 242 21.10 17.06 5.97
C ASP A 242 22.34 17.00 6.86
N GLU A 243 23.04 15.85 6.87
CA GLU A 243 24.28 15.67 7.65
C GLU A 243 25.39 16.62 7.21
N GLN A 244 25.49 16.94 5.91
CA GLN A 244 26.46 17.92 5.40
C GLN A 244 26.12 19.36 5.76
N ALA A 245 24.84 19.69 5.94
CA ALA A 245 24.41 21.04 6.32
C ALA A 245 24.59 21.32 7.82
N GLU A 246 24.72 20.28 8.65
CA GLU A 246 24.97 20.36 10.09
C GLU A 246 26.47 20.39 10.47
N LEU A 247 27.37 20.26 9.49
CA LEU A 247 28.84 20.34 9.63
C LEU A 247 29.39 21.71 9.21
#